data_AF-A0A5Q4EHP1-F1
#
_entry.id   AF-A0A5Q4EHP1-F1
#
_cell.length_a   1.000
_cell.length_b   1.000
_cell.length_c   1.000
_cell.angle_alpha   90.00
_cell.angle_beta   90.00
_cell.angle_gamma   90.00
#
_symmetry.space_group_name_H-M   'P 1'
#
loop_
_entity.id
_entity.type
_entity.pdbx_description
1 polymer ?
#
loop_
_entity_poly.entity_id
_entity_poly.type
_entity_poly.pdbx_seq_one_letter_code
_entity_poly.pdbx_strand_id
1 'polypeptide(L)' 'PAAADRIEQAVTKVLDQGYRTGDIMAATMTQVGCKAMGEALLSALA' A
#
# COMPACT_ATOMS: atom_id res chain seq x y z
N PRO A 1 19.14 7.37 2.16
CA PRO A 1 17.95 8.25 2.02
C PRO A 1 17.04 7.81 0.87
N ALA A 2 17.51 7.84 -0.39
CA ALA A 2 16.67 7.58 -1.57
C ALA A 2 15.91 6.25 -1.58
N ALA A 3 16.47 5.17 -1.02
CA ALA A 3 15.77 3.89 -0.92
C ALA A 3 14.58 3.93 0.05
N ALA A 4 14.72 4.66 1.17
CA ALA A 4 13.63 4.87 2.12
C ALA A 4 12.52 5.71 1.48
N ASP A 5 12.90 6.81 0.81
CA ASP A 5 11.95 7.70 0.12
C ASP A 5 11.09 6.93 -0.90
N ARG A 6 11.70 6.00 -1.65
CA ARG A 6 10.96 5.14 -2.60
C ARG A 6 9.95 4.23 -1.91
N ILE A 7 10.29 3.68 -0.74
CA ILE A 7 9.39 2.81 0.02
C ILE A 7 8.21 3.64 0.56
N GLU A 8 8.47 4.82 1.10
CA GLU A 8 7.42 5.72 1.59
C GLU A 8 6.46 6.18 0.47
N GLN A 9 7.01 6.47 -0.71
CA GLN A 9 6.23 6.78 -1.91
C GLN A 9 5.37 5.58 -2.35
N ALA A 10 5.91 4.37 -2.32
CA ALA A 10 5.15 3.16 -2.66
C ALA A 10 3.99 2.93 -1.68
N VAL A 11 4.21 3.14 -0.38
CA VAL A 11 3.13 3.07 0.64
C VAL A 11 2.04 4.08 0.32
N THR A 12 2.42 5.33 0.05
CA THR A 12 1.45 6.40 -0.30
C THR A 12 0.65 6.02 -1.54
N LYS A 13 1.32 5.56 -2.60
CA LYS A 13 0.69 5.14 -3.87
C LYS A 13 -0.32 4.00 -3.67
N VAL A 14 0.02 2.98 -2.89
CA VAL A 14 -0.89 1.85 -2.60
C VAL A 14 -2.10 2.31 -1.78
N LEU A 15 -1.91 3.25 -0.86
CA LEU A 15 -3.02 3.83 -0.11
C LEU A 15 -3.91 4.74 -0.98
N ASP A 16 -3.34 5.48 -1.92
CA ASP A 16 -4.10 6.30 -2.88
C ASP A 16 -4.89 5.46 -3.88
N GLN A 17 -4.40 4.25 -4.20
CA GLN A 17 -5.15 3.24 -4.95
C GLN A 17 -6.34 2.66 -4.17
N GLY A 18 -6.49 3.01 -2.90
CA GLY A 18 -7.61 2.62 -2.06
C GLY A 18 -7.44 1.27 -1.37
N TYR A 19 -6.26 0.66 -1.39
CA TYR A 19 -6.01 -0.60 -0.66
C TYR A 19 -5.86 -0.35 0.85
N ARG A 20 -6.54 -1.13 1.68
CA ARG A 20 -6.46 -1.04 3.15
C ARG A 20 -6.42 -2.42 3.77
N THR A 21 -5.61 -2.58 4.82
CA THR A 21 -5.73 -3.74 5.71
C THR A 21 -6.89 -3.56 6.68
N GLY A 22 -7.36 -4.64 7.29
CA GLY A 22 -8.56 -4.63 8.13
C GLY A 22 -8.51 -3.67 9.32
N ASP A 23 -7.30 -3.37 9.82
CA ASP A 23 -7.04 -2.44 10.92
C ASP A 23 -7.18 -0.95 10.56
N ILE A 24 -7.04 -0.59 9.27
CA ILE A 24 -7.14 0.79 8.77
C ILE A 24 -8.24 0.96 7.71
N MET A 25 -9.25 0.09 7.73
CA MET A 25 -10.31 0.07 6.72
C MET A 25 -11.20 1.32 6.81
N ALA A 26 -11.59 1.85 5.64
CA ALA A 26 -12.53 2.96 5.52
C ALA A 26 -13.60 2.65 4.47
N ALA A 27 -14.70 3.40 4.50
CA ALA A 27 -15.75 3.29 3.49
C ALA A 27 -15.16 3.49 2.09
N THR A 28 -15.67 2.76 1.09
CA THR A 28 -15.26 2.85 -0.33
C THR A 28 -13.80 2.45 -0.64
N MET A 29 -13.12 1.75 0.28
CA MET A 29 -11.78 1.21 0.06
C MET A 29 -11.83 -0.29 -0.31
N THR A 30 -10.70 -0.82 -0.80
CA THR A 30 -10.52 -2.25 -1.09
C THR A 30 -9.78 -2.91 0.06
N GLN A 31 -10.45 -3.82 0.77
CA GLN A 31 -9.82 -4.55 1.87
C GLN A 31 -8.85 -5.61 1.34
N VAL A 32 -7.63 -5.64 1.88
CA VAL A 32 -6.59 -6.63 1.57
C VAL A 32 -5.99 -7.22 2.85
N GLY A 33 -5.42 -8.43 2.74
CA GLY A 33 -4.63 -9.04 3.81
C GLY A 33 -3.15 -8.66 3.75
N CYS A 34 -2.36 -9.11 4.72
CA CYS A 34 -0.91 -8.81 4.81
C CYS A 34 -0.14 -9.18 3.54
N LYS A 35 -0.35 -10.40 3.02
CA LYS A 35 0.35 -10.87 1.81
C LYS A 35 0.01 -10.01 0.58
N ALA A 36 -1.29 -9.75 0.35
CA ALA A 36 -1.76 -8.94 -0.77
C ALA A 36 -1.28 -7.49 -0.68
N MET A 37 -1.21 -6.90 0.53
CA MET A 37 -0.62 -5.58 0.74
C MET A 37 0.87 -5.55 0.35
N GLY A 38 1.63 -6.59 0.72
CA GLY A 38 3.03 -6.72 0.32
C GLY A 38 3.22 -6.81 -1.20
N GLU A 39 2.37 -7.57 -1.89
CA GLU A 39 2.38 -7.67 -3.35
C GLU A 39 2.07 -6.32 -4.02
N ALA A 40 1.11 -5.55 -3.48
CA ALA A 40 0.80 -4.21 -3.96
C ALA A 40 1.99 -3.24 -3.78
N LEU A 41 2.68 -3.30 -2.63
CA LEU A 41 3.88 -2.49 -2.38
C LEU A 41 5.02 -2.83 -3.34
N LEU A 42 5.26 -4.12 -3.59
CA LEU A 42 6.27 -4.56 -4.57
C LEU A 42 5.92 -4.08 -5.99
N SER A 43 4.64 -4.15 -6.37
CA SER A 43 4.17 -3.62 -7.65
C SER A 43 4.26 -2.10 -7.74
N ALA A 44 4.16 -1.38 -6.64
CA ALA A 44 4.27 0.08 -6.60
C ALA A 44 5.72 0.59 -6.64
N LEU A 45 6.69 -0.25 -6.23
CA LEU A 45 8.13 0.03 -6.26
C LEU A 45 8.79 -0.19 -7.63
N ALA A 46 8.14 -1.00 -8.48
CA ALA A 46 8.51 -1.25 -9.87
C ALA A 46 8.25 -0.01 -10.75
#